data_AF-A0A7J6H1D0-F1
#
_entry.id   AF-A0A7J6H1D0-F1
#
_cell.length_a   1.000
_cell.length_b   1.000
_cell.length_c   1.000
_cell.angle_alpha   90.00
_cell.angle_beta   90.00
_cell.angle_gamma   90.00
#
_symmetry.space_group_name_H-M   'P 1'
#
loop_
_entity.id
_entity.type
_entity.pdbx_description
1 polymer ?
#
loop_
_entity_poly.entity_id
_entity_poly.type
_entity_poly.pdbx_seq_one_letter_code
_entity_poly.pdbx_strand_id
1 'polypeptide(L)'
;MNVDLLNIIQLDFTLTDSEGNLPLSNDGKHYIIWQFNFRDFNILRDSYAPDSINWLKNQGINFERNCFEGIDSAYFSELMMHYKLICNNKITWITFQGAYDFGYLIKILTRCLLPNLLSEFLSLKEKLFGSNVYDVKYLTRFCSGLYGGLRRIAVTLQIKREIELSQQAEMKM
;
A
#
# COMPACT_ATOMS: atom_id res chain seq x y z
N MET A 1 16.66 3.66 7.01
CA MET A 1 15.51 2.72 6.99
C MET A 1 15.94 1.47 6.22
N ASN A 2 15.45 0.28 6.56
CA ASN A 2 15.82 -0.95 5.81
C ASN A 2 15.21 -1.02 4.39
N VAL A 3 14.36 -0.04 4.02
CA VAL A 3 13.62 0.00 2.75
C VAL A 3 14.54 -0.06 1.53
N ASP A 4 15.72 0.55 1.58
CA ASP A 4 16.67 0.50 0.46
C ASP A 4 17.18 -0.93 0.17
N LEU A 5 17.34 -1.74 1.22
CA LEU A 5 17.89 -3.10 1.13
C LEU A 5 16.83 -4.18 0.86
N LEU A 6 15.55 -3.84 0.98
CA LEU A 6 14.44 -4.78 0.84
C LEU A 6 13.60 -4.48 -0.40
N ASN A 7 12.99 -5.53 -0.95
CA ASN A 7 12.09 -5.41 -2.11
C ASN A 7 10.63 -5.47 -1.68
N ILE A 8 9.79 -4.70 -2.37
CA ILE A 8 8.35 -4.74 -2.18
C ILE A 8 7.81 -6.09 -2.67
N ILE A 9 6.86 -6.66 -1.92
CA ILE A 9 6.23 -7.96 -2.24
C ILE A 9 4.78 -7.75 -2.67
N GLN A 10 4.05 -6.92 -1.93
CA GLN A 10 2.64 -6.66 -2.15
C GLN A 10 2.30 -5.23 -1.73
N LEU A 11 1.30 -4.63 -2.40
CA LEU A 11 0.71 -3.36 -2.04
C LEU A 11 -0.81 -3.41 -2.25
N ASP A 12 -1.56 -2.98 -1.26
CA ASP A 12 -3.02 -2.89 -1.34
C ASP A 12 -3.44 -1.43 -1.56
N PHE A 13 -4.34 -1.20 -2.51
CA PHE A 13 -4.92 0.09 -2.82
C PHE A 13 -6.44 0.02 -2.76
N THR A 14 -7.02 0.94 -1.99
CA THR A 14 -8.46 1.16 -1.94
C THR A 14 -8.74 2.59 -2.39
N LEU A 15 -9.65 2.74 -3.36
CA LEU A 15 -10.14 4.04 -3.79
C LEU A 15 -11.55 4.24 -3.24
N THR A 16 -11.85 5.44 -2.76
CA THR A 16 -13.18 5.86 -2.37
C THR A 16 -13.45 7.26 -2.87
N ASP A 17 -14.71 7.65 -2.95
CA ASP A 17 -15.05 9.08 -2.97
C ASP A 17 -14.89 9.71 -1.58
N SER A 18 -15.24 11.00 -1.46
CA SER A 18 -15.16 11.76 -0.21
C SER A 18 -16.17 11.31 0.86
N GLU A 19 -17.20 10.55 0.49
CA GLU A 19 -18.19 10.01 1.41
C GLU A 19 -17.81 8.60 1.90
N GLY A 20 -16.74 8.02 1.33
CA GLY A 20 -16.27 6.68 1.66
C GLY A 20 -16.92 5.57 0.83
N ASN A 21 -17.62 5.91 -0.26
CA ASN A 21 -18.21 4.91 -1.14
C ASN A 21 -17.11 4.25 -1.98
N LEU A 22 -17.12 2.91 -2.02
CA LEU A 22 -16.20 2.12 -2.84
C LEU A 22 -16.68 2.03 -4.30
N PRO A 23 -15.76 1.96 -5.27
CA PRO A 23 -16.12 1.69 -6.66
C PRO A 23 -16.78 0.31 -6.78
N LEU A 24 -17.84 0.26 -7.59
CA LEU A 24 -18.52 -0.99 -7.93
C LEU A 24 -17.98 -1.56 -9.24
N SER A 25 -17.96 -2.88 -9.34
CA SER A 25 -17.73 -3.62 -10.58
C SER A 25 -18.77 -3.28 -11.65
N ASN A 26 -18.46 -3.61 -12.91
CA ASN A 26 -19.34 -3.34 -14.05
C ASN A 26 -20.74 -3.98 -13.91
N ASP A 27 -20.88 -5.03 -13.09
CA ASP A 27 -22.17 -5.67 -12.80
C ASP A 27 -22.95 -4.99 -11.66
N GLY A 28 -22.38 -3.97 -11.01
CA GLY A 28 -22.96 -3.20 -9.93
C GLY A 28 -23.09 -3.94 -8.60
N LYS A 29 -22.48 -5.13 -8.46
CA LYS A 29 -22.73 -6.03 -7.31
C LYS A 29 -21.56 -6.19 -6.36
N HIS A 30 -20.33 -5.91 -6.82
CA HIS A 30 -19.12 -6.17 -6.06
C HIS A 30 -18.32 -4.90 -5.88
N TYR A 31 -17.74 -4.71 -4.69
CA TYR A 31 -16.79 -3.64 -4.46
C TYR A 31 -15.42 -4.00 -5.03
N ILE A 32 -14.74 -3.00 -5.59
CA ILE A 32 -13.40 -3.19 -6.16
C ILE A 32 -12.36 -2.69 -5.15
N ILE A 33 -11.42 -3.58 -4.82
CA ILE A 33 -10.21 -3.29 -4.05
C ILE A 33 -9.05 -3.91 -4.81
N TRP A 34 -7.93 -3.19 -4.91
CA TRP A 34 -6.77 -3.65 -5.65
C TRP A 34 -5.71 -4.18 -4.71
N GLN A 35 -5.17 -5.34 -5.06
CA GLN A 35 -3.99 -5.91 -4.45
C GLN A 35 -2.97 -6.16 -5.57
N PHE A 36 -1.84 -5.48 -5.49
CA PHE A 36 -0.75 -5.62 -6.43
C PHE A 36 0.32 -6.52 -5.85
N ASN A 37 0.66 -7.60 -6.55
CA ASN A 37 1.74 -8.51 -6.18
C ASN A 37 2.95 -8.25 -7.10
N PHE A 38 4.13 -8.05 -6.53
CA PHE A 38 5.32 -7.63 -7.27
C PHE A 38 6.30 -8.77 -7.50
N ARG A 39 6.96 -8.76 -8.67
CA ARG A 39 8.01 -9.73 -9.01
C ARG A 39 9.40 -9.35 -8.52
N ASP A 40 9.55 -8.15 -7.95
CA ASP A 40 10.83 -7.59 -7.50
C ASP A 40 11.52 -8.45 -6.45
N PHE A 41 10.76 -9.07 -5.54
CA PHE A 41 11.28 -9.91 -4.48
C PHE A 41 11.48 -11.37 -4.92
N ASN A 42 12.68 -11.90 -4.75
CA ASN A 42 13.02 -13.30 -4.98
C ASN A 42 13.66 -13.92 -3.73
N ILE A 43 13.00 -14.93 -3.17
CA ILE A 43 13.42 -15.62 -1.93
C ILE A 43 14.79 -16.29 -2.03
N LEU A 44 15.28 -16.62 -3.23
CA LEU A 44 16.59 -17.26 -3.42
C LEU A 44 17.74 -16.24 -3.52
N ARG A 45 17.43 -14.97 -3.78
CA ARG A 45 18.40 -13.91 -4.07
C ARG A 45 18.44 -12.83 -2.99
N ASP A 46 17.26 -12.43 -2.51
CA ASP A 46 17.11 -11.21 -1.73
C ASP A 46 17.21 -11.47 -0.23
N SER A 47 17.59 -10.43 0.51
CA SER A 47 17.56 -10.45 1.97
C SER A 47 16.13 -10.35 2.50
N TYR A 48 15.82 -11.10 3.55
CA TYR A 48 14.52 -11.08 4.20
C TYR A 48 14.60 -11.52 5.66
N ALA A 49 13.58 -11.17 6.44
CA ALA A 49 13.38 -11.72 7.77
C ALA A 49 12.60 -13.05 7.67
N PRO A 50 13.14 -14.19 8.14
CA PRO A 50 12.49 -15.49 8.01
C PRO A 50 11.07 -15.55 8.59
N ASP A 51 10.88 -14.95 9.77
CA ASP A 51 9.57 -14.90 10.43
C ASP A 51 8.54 -14.13 9.60
N SER A 52 8.94 -13.03 8.96
CA SER A 52 8.08 -12.25 8.08
C SER A 52 7.69 -13.04 6.84
N ILE A 53 8.63 -13.76 6.21
CA ILE A 53 8.32 -14.60 5.05
C ILE A 53 7.41 -15.76 5.43
N ASN A 54 7.65 -16.43 6.56
CA ASN A 54 6.81 -17.53 7.01
C ASN A 54 5.38 -17.06 7.31
N TRP A 55 5.25 -15.89 7.93
CA TRP A 55 3.95 -15.26 8.16
C TRP A 55 3.22 -14.95 6.84
N LEU A 56 3.92 -14.37 5.86
CA LEU A 56 3.34 -14.06 4.53
C LEU A 56 2.92 -15.34 3.76
N LYS A 57 3.71 -16.42 3.83
CA LYS A 57 3.30 -17.73 3.28
C LYS A 57 2.01 -18.23 3.93
N ASN A 58 1.88 -18.09 5.24
CA ASN A 58 0.67 -18.48 5.97
C ASN A 58 -0.55 -17.59 5.65
N GLN A 59 -0.33 -16.37 5.16
CA GLN A 59 -1.40 -15.51 4.60
C GLN A 59 -1.75 -15.86 3.14
N GLY A 60 -1.08 -16.85 2.54
CA GLY A 60 -1.37 -17.32 1.18
C GLY A 60 -0.52 -16.70 0.08
N ILE A 61 0.53 -15.92 0.40
CA ILE A 61 1.43 -15.39 -0.62
C ILE A 61 2.24 -16.50 -1.27
N ASN A 62 2.11 -16.63 -2.58
CA ASN A 62 2.94 -17.51 -3.41
C ASN A 62 4.08 -16.70 -4.05
N PHE A 63 5.25 -16.73 -3.40
CA PHE A 63 6.45 -16.02 -3.86
C PHE A 63 6.96 -16.50 -5.21
N GLU A 64 6.84 -17.79 -5.50
CA GLU A 64 7.24 -18.34 -6.80
C GLU A 64 6.34 -17.79 -7.91
N ARG A 65 5.02 -17.81 -7.68
CA ARG A 65 4.05 -17.20 -8.61
C ARG A 65 4.33 -15.71 -8.81
N ASN A 66 4.64 -14.97 -7.73
CA ASN A 66 5.00 -13.55 -7.84
C ASN A 66 6.23 -13.33 -8.73
N CYS A 67 7.26 -14.18 -8.66
CA CYS A 67 8.42 -14.05 -9.54
C CYS A 67 8.07 -14.17 -11.03
N PHE A 68 7.09 -15.03 -11.39
CA PHE A 68 6.71 -15.28 -12.78
C PHE A 68 5.59 -14.38 -13.29
N GLU A 69 4.56 -14.12 -12.48
CA GLU A 69 3.33 -13.42 -12.86
C GLU A 69 3.20 -12.03 -12.20
N GLY A 70 4.09 -11.69 -11.27
CA GLY A 70 4.03 -10.43 -10.53
C GLY A 70 4.36 -9.22 -11.38
N ILE A 71 3.87 -8.07 -10.92
CA ILE A 71 4.03 -6.79 -11.59
C ILE A 71 5.45 -6.27 -11.34
N ASP A 72 6.05 -5.66 -12.36
CA ASP A 72 7.28 -4.92 -12.21
C ASP A 72 7.04 -3.61 -11.46
N SER A 73 7.74 -3.36 -10.36
CA SER A 73 7.58 -2.11 -9.63
C SER A 73 7.90 -0.86 -10.46
N ALA A 74 8.79 -0.96 -11.46
CA ALA A 74 9.08 0.15 -12.36
C ALA A 74 7.88 0.44 -13.26
N TYR A 75 7.30 -0.61 -13.86
CA TYR A 75 6.09 -0.45 -14.68
C TYR A 75 4.91 0.09 -13.87
N PHE A 76 4.73 -0.42 -12.64
CA PHE A 76 3.73 0.11 -11.72
C PHE A 76 3.93 1.60 -11.45
N SER A 77 5.18 2.05 -11.25
CA SER A 77 5.50 3.45 -11.04
C SER A 77 5.13 4.34 -12.23
N GLU A 78 5.33 3.84 -13.45
CA GLU A 78 4.92 4.53 -14.68
C GLU A 78 3.40 4.66 -14.76
N LEU A 79 2.65 3.62 -14.41
CA LEU A 79 1.19 3.68 -14.34
C LEU A 79 0.68 4.68 -13.30
N MET A 80 1.30 4.73 -12.11
CA MET A 80 0.93 5.71 -11.08
C MET A 80 1.10 7.15 -11.58
N MET A 81 2.17 7.42 -12.33
CA MET A 81 2.39 8.72 -12.99
C MET A 81 1.36 8.97 -14.09
N HIS A 82 1.16 7.99 -14.98
CA HIS A 82 0.27 8.10 -16.14
C HIS A 82 -1.19 8.39 -15.72
N TYR A 83 -1.70 7.66 -14.73
CA TYR A 83 -3.05 7.85 -14.19
C TYR A 83 -3.16 8.98 -13.17
N LYS A 84 -2.08 9.75 -12.95
CA LYS A 84 -2.04 10.92 -12.04
C LYS A 84 -2.48 10.57 -10.62
N LEU A 85 -2.09 9.39 -10.15
CA LEU A 85 -2.26 8.99 -8.75
C LEU A 85 -1.30 9.78 -7.86
N ILE A 86 -0.13 10.14 -8.38
CA ILE A 86 0.84 11.01 -7.72
C ILE A 86 0.90 12.38 -8.40
N CYS A 87 1.53 13.34 -7.72
CA CYS A 87 1.61 14.75 -8.12
C CYS A 87 0.23 15.37 -8.38
N ASN A 88 -0.80 14.91 -7.65
CA ASN A 88 -2.18 15.31 -7.80
C ASN A 88 -2.77 15.74 -6.45
N ASN A 89 -2.91 17.05 -6.26
CA ASN A 89 -3.40 17.65 -5.03
C ASN A 89 -4.89 17.41 -4.75
N LYS A 90 -5.63 16.81 -5.69
CA LYS A 90 -7.03 16.42 -5.48
C LYS A 90 -7.18 15.08 -4.76
N ILE A 91 -6.11 14.30 -4.68
CA ILE A 91 -6.12 13.00 -4.01
C ILE A 91 -5.82 13.20 -2.53
N THR A 92 -6.58 12.52 -1.69
CA THR A 92 -6.32 12.40 -0.26
C THR A 92 -5.81 11.00 0.03
N TRP A 93 -4.65 10.91 0.68
CA TRP A 93 -4.01 9.65 1.05
C TRP A 93 -4.34 9.31 2.49
N ILE A 94 -4.81 8.08 2.71
CA ILE A 94 -5.11 7.54 4.04
C ILE A 94 -4.21 6.33 4.25
N THR A 95 -3.52 6.29 5.39
CA THR A 95 -2.60 5.20 5.75
C THR A 95 -2.81 4.78 7.20
N PHE A 96 -2.27 3.63 7.59
CA PHE A 96 -2.20 3.22 8.99
C PHE A 96 -0.76 2.86 9.33
N GLN A 97 -0.07 3.76 10.05
CA GLN A 97 1.38 3.64 10.30
C GLN A 97 2.20 3.64 8.99
N GLY A 98 1.84 4.54 8.07
CA GLY A 98 2.23 4.51 6.66
C GLY A 98 3.66 4.93 6.31
N ALA A 99 4.54 5.11 7.30
CA ALA A 99 5.90 5.59 7.07
C ALA A 99 6.69 4.65 6.13
N TYR A 100 6.57 3.33 6.34
CA TYR A 100 7.21 2.34 5.48
C TYR A 100 6.54 2.27 4.10
N ASP A 101 5.21 2.39 4.04
CA ASP A 101 4.45 2.37 2.79
C ASP A 101 4.91 3.50 1.85
N PHE A 102 5.00 4.73 2.36
CA PHE A 102 5.57 5.85 1.59
C PHE A 102 7.03 5.64 1.26
N GLY A 103 7.82 5.05 2.16
CA GLY A 103 9.21 4.70 1.87
C GLY A 103 9.33 3.80 0.63
N TYR A 104 8.57 2.70 0.59
CA TYR A 104 8.58 1.80 -0.56
C TYR A 104 8.03 2.47 -1.82
N LEU A 105 6.92 3.21 -1.71
CA LEU A 105 6.35 3.93 -2.85
C LEU A 105 7.33 4.96 -3.43
N ILE A 106 7.98 5.75 -2.58
CA ILE A 106 9.00 6.72 -3.04
C ILE A 106 10.18 6.01 -3.69
N LYS A 107 10.64 4.89 -3.10
CA LYS A 107 11.73 4.08 -3.68
C LYS A 107 11.36 3.60 -5.08
N ILE A 108 10.17 3.04 -5.29
CA ILE A 108 9.77 2.55 -6.62
C ILE A 108 9.52 3.69 -7.60
N LEU A 109 8.97 4.83 -7.14
CA LEU A 109 8.69 6.00 -7.98
C LEU A 109 9.95 6.74 -8.42
N THR A 110 10.96 6.83 -7.56
CA THR A 110 12.21 7.53 -7.86
C THR A 110 13.30 6.64 -8.43
N ARG A 111 13.17 5.31 -8.25
CA ARG A 111 14.18 4.32 -8.64
C ARG A 111 15.57 4.61 -8.07
N CYS A 112 15.61 5.32 -6.94
CA CYS A 112 16.81 5.77 -6.26
C CYS A 112 16.79 5.34 -4.80
N LEU A 113 17.95 5.41 -4.15
CA LEU A 113 18.03 5.30 -2.70
C LEU A 113 17.21 6.41 -2.04
N LEU A 114 16.58 6.09 -0.91
CA LEU A 114 15.83 7.08 -0.16
C LEU A 114 16.76 8.18 0.39
N PRO A 115 16.27 9.43 0.50
CA PRO A 115 17.04 10.50 1.12
C PRO A 115 17.50 10.15 2.54
N ASN A 116 18.76 10.48 2.84
CA ASN A 116 19.34 10.24 4.17
C ASN A 116 18.78 11.20 5.23
N LEU A 117 18.38 12.41 4.81
CA LEU A 117 17.80 13.41 5.69
C LEU A 117 16.27 13.30 5.71
N LEU A 118 15.70 13.31 6.92
CA LEU A 118 14.24 13.26 7.10
C LEU A 118 13.54 14.44 6.41
N SER A 119 14.14 15.64 6.44
CA SER A 119 13.59 16.83 5.77
C SER A 119 13.50 16.66 4.25
N GLU A 120 14.50 16.05 3.63
CA GLU A 120 14.51 15.76 2.19
C GLU A 120 13.48 14.69 1.84
N PHE A 121 13.37 13.64 2.66
CA PHE A 121 12.35 12.61 2.51
C PHE A 121 10.94 13.20 2.60
N LEU A 122 10.68 14.04 3.61
CA LEU A 122 9.37 14.69 3.79
C LEU A 122 9.06 15.64 2.63
N SER A 123 10.04 16.42 2.16
CA SER A 123 9.87 17.29 0.99
C SER A 123 9.54 16.49 -0.27
N LEU A 124 10.21 15.36 -0.48
CA LEU A 124 9.93 14.47 -1.61
C LEU A 124 8.54 13.81 -1.49
N LYS A 125 8.17 13.35 -0.29
CA LYS A 125 6.84 12.82 0.00
C LYS A 125 5.75 13.86 -0.29
N GLU A 126 5.96 15.11 0.11
CA GLU A 126 5.02 16.19 -0.13
C GLU A 126 4.92 16.54 -1.63
N LYS A 127 6.04 16.55 -2.36
CA LYS A 127 6.03 16.74 -3.82
C LYS A 127 5.24 15.66 -4.56
N LEU A 128 5.40 14.40 -4.16
CA LEU A 128 4.79 13.25 -4.84
C LEU A 128 3.33 13.00 -4.40
N PHE A 129 3.00 13.18 -3.12
CA PHE A 129 1.70 12.80 -2.56
C PHE A 129 0.86 13.98 -2.06
N GLY A 130 1.41 15.18 -2.09
CA GLY A 130 0.77 16.38 -1.57
C GLY A 130 0.71 16.46 -0.04
N SER A 131 -0.03 17.46 0.43
CA SER A 131 -0.28 17.74 1.84
C SER A 131 -1.45 16.95 2.44
N ASN A 132 -2.36 16.47 1.59
CA ASN A 132 -3.59 15.76 2.01
C ASN A 132 -3.27 14.30 2.35
N VAL A 133 -2.51 14.10 3.43
CA VAL A 133 -2.10 12.77 3.90
C VAL A 133 -2.46 12.60 5.37
N TYR A 134 -3.24 11.56 5.65
CA TYR A 134 -3.72 11.24 6.99
C TYR A 134 -3.24 9.86 7.41
N ASP A 135 -2.53 9.80 8.53
CA ASP A 135 -2.17 8.54 9.17
C ASP A 135 -3.20 8.25 10.29
N VAL A 136 -4.04 7.25 10.07
CA VAL A 136 -5.11 6.85 11.01
C VAL A 136 -4.52 6.48 12.37
N LYS A 137 -3.35 5.83 12.40
CA LYS A 137 -2.68 5.47 13.65
C LYS A 137 -2.25 6.72 14.41
N TYR A 138 -1.76 7.75 13.73
CA TYR A 138 -1.49 9.04 14.34
C TYR A 138 -2.78 9.72 14.84
N LEU A 139 -3.82 9.77 14.00
CA LEU A 139 -5.12 10.40 14.33
C LEU A 139 -5.77 9.79 15.58
N THR A 140 -5.65 8.47 15.78
CA THR A 140 -6.22 7.79 16.97
C THR A 140 -5.72 8.36 18.30
N ARG A 141 -4.55 9.00 18.34
CA ARG A 141 -4.02 9.65 19.55
C ARG A 141 -4.89 10.81 20.05
N PHE A 142 -5.74 11.36 19.17
CA PHE A 142 -6.64 12.47 19.48
C PHE A 142 -8.08 12.00 19.71
N CYS A 143 -8.34 10.68 19.70
CA CYS A 143 -9.66 10.11 19.87
C CYS A 143 -9.71 9.24 21.13
N SER A 144 -10.48 9.66 22.13
CA SER A 144 -10.67 8.89 23.36
C SER A 144 -11.20 7.49 23.07
N GLY A 145 -10.52 6.47 23.59
CA GLY A 145 -10.92 5.06 23.45
C GLY A 145 -10.42 4.36 22.17
N LEU A 146 -9.80 5.07 21.21
CA LEU A 146 -9.23 4.44 20.02
C LEU A 146 -7.73 4.16 20.21
N TYR A 147 -7.36 2.89 20.28
CA TYR A 147 -5.96 2.47 20.42
C TYR A 147 -5.72 1.05 19.91
N GLY A 148 -4.44 0.64 19.84
CA GLY A 148 -4.02 -0.66 19.31
C GLY A 148 -3.92 -0.68 17.79
N GLY A 149 -3.96 -1.88 17.20
CA GLY A 149 -3.89 -2.08 15.74
C GLY A 149 -5.22 -1.80 15.04
N LEU A 150 -5.19 -1.73 13.71
CA LEU A 150 -6.35 -1.40 12.88
C LEU A 150 -7.57 -2.29 13.16
N ARG A 151 -7.37 -3.60 13.37
CA ARG A 151 -8.44 -4.54 13.74
C ARG A 151 -9.16 -4.14 15.04
N ARG A 152 -8.42 -3.70 16.05
CA ARG A 152 -9.00 -3.28 17.34
C ARG A 152 -9.79 -1.99 17.19
N ILE A 153 -9.25 -1.05 16.42
CA ILE A 153 -9.93 0.21 16.11
C ILE A 153 -11.25 -0.07 15.39
N ALA A 154 -11.25 -0.94 14.37
CA ALA A 154 -12.46 -1.35 13.66
C ALA A 154 -13.50 -1.97 14.59
N VAL A 155 -13.10 -2.89 15.48
CA VAL A 155 -14.00 -3.48 16.48
C VAL A 155 -14.59 -2.43 17.42
N THR A 156 -13.77 -1.47 17.88
CA THR A 156 -14.22 -0.40 18.79
C THR A 156 -15.25 0.50 18.11
N LEU A 157 -15.06 0.77 16.82
CA LEU A 157 -15.98 1.54 15.99
C LEU A 157 -17.16 0.71 15.44
N GLN A 158 -17.27 -0.57 15.83
CA GLN A 158 -18.29 -1.51 15.33
C GLN A 158 -18.31 -1.65 13.80
N ILE A 159 -17.16 -1.43 13.15
CA ILE A 159 -16.99 -1.60 11.72
C ILE A 159 -16.84 -3.10 11.43
N LYS A 160 -17.75 -3.63 10.63
CA LYS A 160 -17.66 -5.01 10.14
C LYS A 160 -16.65 -5.07 9.00
N ARG A 161 -15.81 -6.11 9.02
CA ARG A 161 -14.99 -6.45 7.86
C ARG A 161 -15.87 -7.18 6.86
N GLU A 162 -16.05 -6.62 5.68
CA GLU A 162 -16.61 -7.37 4.56
C GLU A 162 -15.51 -8.30 4.04
N ILE A 163 -15.70 -9.61 4.21
CA ILE A 163 -14.68 -10.63 3.89
C ILE A 163 -14.96 -11.29 2.52
N GLU A 164 -16.11 -11.05 1.88
CA GLU A 164 -16.62 -12.00 0.88
C GLU A 164 -16.82 -11.52 -0.57
N LEU A 165 -16.48 -10.28 -0.95
CA LEU A 165 -16.75 -9.82 -2.34
C LEU A 165 -15.59 -9.10 -3.03
N SER A 166 -14.35 -9.22 -2.53
CA SER A 166 -13.19 -8.75 -3.29
C SER A 166 -12.80 -9.80 -4.33
N GLN A 167 -13.33 -9.69 -5.56
CA GLN A 167 -12.60 -10.25 -6.69
C GLN A 167 -11.27 -9.48 -6.77
N GLN A 168 -10.16 -10.18 -6.51
CA GLN A 168 -8.84 -9.68 -6.85
C GLN A 168 -8.83 -9.51 -8.37
N ALA A 169 -8.92 -8.26 -8.83
CA ALA A 169 -8.62 -7.95 -10.22
C ALA A 169 -7.11 -8.15 -10.41
N GLU A 170 -6.72 -9.35 -10.84
CA GLU A 170 -5.40 -9.54 -11.45
C GLU A 170 -5.40 -8.73 -12.75
N MET A 171 -4.86 -7.51 -12.72
CA MET A 171 -4.48 -6.80 -13.93
C MET A 171 -3.31 -7.55 -14.57
N LYS A 172 -3.64 -8.60 -15.32
CA LYS A 172 -2.78 -9.09 -16.41
C LYS A 172 -3.06 -8.18 -17.59
N MET A 173 -2.24 -7.14 -17.74
CA MET A 173 -2.15 -6.38 -19.00
C MET A 173 -1.01 -6.94 -19.82
#